data_AF-A0A2P8QSB8-F1
#
_entry.id   AF-A0A2P8QSB8-F1
#
_cell.length_a   1.000
_cell.length_b   1.000
_cell.length_c   1.000
_cell.angle_alpha   90.00
_cell.angle_beta   90.00
_cell.angle_gamma   90.00
#
_symmetry.space_group_name_H-M   'P 1'
#
loop_
_entity.id
_entity.type
_entity.pdbx_description
1 polymer ?
#
loop_
_entity_poly.entity_id
_entity_poly.type
_entity_poly.pdbx_seq_one_letter_code
_entity_poly.pdbx_strand_id
1 'polypeptide(L)' 'MAIVTKKSNKQNFLESKLSFLAQETKVDVATWSRWLNGSRSPTLDTLRCLAESLDMPLLDLIEAFEERRSRTIAGRKSA' A
#
# COMPACT_ATOMS: atom_id res chain seq x y z
N MET A 1 -11.47 8.14 26.89
CA MET A 1 -10.48 8.16 25.78
C MET A 1 -11.10 7.40 24.62
N ALA A 2 -11.55 8.09 23.58
CA ALA A 2 -12.09 7.44 22.39
C ALA A 2 -10.92 6.96 21.52
N ILE A 3 -10.62 5.68 21.57
CA ILE A 3 -9.72 5.05 20.60
C ILE A 3 -10.57 4.88 19.34
N VAL A 4 -10.55 5.87 18.46
CA VAL A 4 -11.11 5.73 17.12
C VAL A 4 -10.17 4.79 16.36
N THR A 5 -10.35 3.49 16.51
CA THR A 5 -9.71 2.47 15.67
C THR A 5 -10.32 2.61 14.28
N LYS A 6 -9.81 3.56 13.50
CA LYS A 6 -10.18 3.72 12.10
C LYS A 6 -9.49 2.60 11.33
N LYS A 7 -10.06 1.39 11.37
CA LYS A 7 -9.61 0.27 10.53
C LYS A 7 -9.44 0.80 9.11
N SER A 8 -8.22 0.77 8.59
CA SER A 8 -7.98 1.15 7.21
C SER A 8 -8.62 0.10 6.33
N ASN A 9 -9.47 0.53 5.39
CA ASN A 9 -10.07 -0.37 4.41
C ASN A 9 -9.33 -0.26 3.07
N LYS A 10 -9.56 -1.23 2.18
CA LYS A 10 -9.00 -1.29 0.82
C LYS A 10 -9.10 0.05 0.07
N GLN A 11 -10.25 0.72 0.15
CA GLN A 11 -10.47 1.99 -0.54
C GLN A 11 -9.56 3.12 -0.04
N ASN A 12 -9.39 3.24 1.29
CA ASN A 12 -8.48 4.21 1.88
C ASN A 12 -7.04 3.99 1.39
N PHE A 13 -6.59 2.74 1.29
CA PHE A 13 -5.26 2.44 0.75
C PHE A 13 -5.13 2.84 -0.73
N LEU A 14 -6.14 2.57 -1.56
CA LEU A 14 -6.11 2.90 -2.99
C LEU A 14 -6.01 4.42 -3.24
N GLU A 15 -6.69 5.22 -2.43
CA GLU A 15 -6.76 6.68 -2.55
C GLU A 15 -5.63 7.41 -1.79
N SER A 16 -4.97 6.73 -0.85
CA SER A 16 -3.90 7.32 -0.03
C SER A 16 -2.72 7.79 -0.86
N LYS A 17 -2.15 8.95 -0.50
CA LYS A 17 -0.90 9.45 -1.10
C LYS A 17 0.27 8.57 -0.66
N LEU A 18 1.28 8.42 -1.51
CA LEU A 18 2.49 7.66 -1.17
C LEU A 18 3.24 8.26 0.03
N SER A 19 3.19 9.58 0.20
CA SER A 19 3.76 10.25 1.38
C SER A 19 3.09 9.82 2.68
N PHE A 20 1.77 9.62 2.65
CA PHE A 20 1.01 9.12 3.80
C PHE A 20 1.39 7.66 4.11
N LEU A 21 1.38 6.80 3.09
CA LEU A 21 1.78 5.40 3.25
C LEU A 21 3.22 5.27 3.78
N ALA A 22 4.12 6.12 3.29
CA ALA A 22 5.51 6.14 3.75
C ALA A 22 5.64 6.53 5.22
N GLN A 23 4.86 7.51 5.67
CA GLN A 23 4.84 7.95 7.05
C GLN A 23 4.28 6.87 7.99
N GLU A 24 3.14 6.26 7.64
CA GLU A 24 2.49 5.24 8.46
C GLU A 24 3.34 3.96 8.57
N THR A 25 4.02 3.57 7.50
CA THR A 25 4.72 2.28 7.42
C THR A 25 6.23 2.36 7.65
N LYS A 26 6.76 3.59 7.84
CA LYS A 26 8.21 3.87 7.92
C LYS A 26 9.02 3.35 6.72
N VAL A 27 8.36 3.10 5.59
CA VAL A 27 8.98 2.74 4.32
C VAL A 27 9.10 4.00 3.47
N ASP A 28 10.25 4.25 2.86
CA ASP A 28 10.42 5.46 2.06
C ASP A 28 9.53 5.46 0.80
N VAL A 29 9.24 6.67 0.30
CA VAL A 29 8.38 6.89 -0.88
C VAL A 29 8.97 6.22 -2.13
N ALA A 30 10.30 6.16 -2.27
CA ALA A 30 10.92 5.57 -3.45
C ALA A 30 10.75 4.04 -3.46
N THR A 31 10.82 3.39 -2.30
CA THR A 31 10.52 1.97 -2.15
C THR A 31 9.07 1.67 -2.50
N TRP A 32 8.11 2.45 -1.97
CA TRP A 32 6.70 2.35 -2.36
C TRP A 32 6.49 2.54 -3.88
N SER A 33 7.17 3.51 -4.48
CA SER A 33 7.11 3.75 -5.92
C SER A 33 7.62 2.54 -6.71
N ARG A 34 8.77 1.97 -6.33
CA ARG A 34 9.35 0.77 -6.96
C ARG A 34 8.45 -0.46 -6.87
N TRP A 35 7.73 -0.58 -5.76
CA TRP A 35 6.75 -1.62 -5.54
C TRP A 35 5.54 -1.48 -6.47
N LEU A 36 4.92 -0.32 -6.50
CA LEU A 36 3.70 -0.09 -7.30
C LEU A 36 3.97 0.03 -8.80
N ASN A 37 5.16 0.47 -9.21
CA ASN A 37 5.53 0.52 -10.61
C ASN A 37 6.04 -0.83 -11.14
N GLY A 38 6.15 -1.85 -10.28
CA GLY A 38 6.57 -3.20 -10.63
C GLY A 38 8.06 -3.42 -10.83
N SER A 39 8.91 -2.42 -10.55
CA SER A 39 10.38 -2.58 -10.64
C SER A 39 10.94 -3.52 -9.57
N ARG A 40 10.25 -3.66 -8.45
CA ARG A 40 10.57 -4.60 -7.36
C ARG A 40 9.27 -5.08 -6.72
N SER A 41 9.18 -6.33 -6.29
CA SER A 41 8.07 -6.79 -5.46
C SER A 41 8.45 -6.80 -3.97
N PRO A 42 7.56 -6.42 -3.05
CA PRO A 42 7.76 -6.64 -1.62
C PRO A 42 7.75 -8.14 -1.30
N THR A 43 8.39 -8.54 -0.19
CA THR A 43 8.29 -9.92 0.32
C THR A 43 6.98 -10.12 1.08
N LEU A 44 6.61 -11.39 1.33
CA LEU A 44 5.44 -11.70 2.15
C LEU A 44 5.57 -11.14 3.57
N ASP A 45 6.74 -11.25 4.20
CA ASP A 45 7.01 -10.68 5.52
C ASP A 45 6.85 -9.16 5.52
N THR A 46 7.30 -8.50 4.45
CA THR A 46 7.12 -7.06 4.28
C THR A 46 5.63 -6.72 4.23
N LEU A 47 4.86 -7.42 3.39
CA LEU A 47 3.41 -7.21 3.29
C LEU A 47 2.70 -7.45 4.62
N ARG A 48 3.15 -8.43 5.42
CA ARG A 48 2.63 -8.67 6.76
C ARG A 48 2.91 -7.50 7.71
N CYS A 49 4.14 -6.98 7.74
CA CYS A 49 4.47 -5.80 8.55
C CYS A 49 3.69 -4.56 8.12
N LEU A 50 3.46 -4.38 6.81
CA LEU A 50 2.65 -3.28 6.29
C LEU A 50 1.19 -3.41 6.70
N ALA A 51 0.63 -4.63 6.66
CA ALA A 51 -0.75 -4.90 7.08
C ALA A 51 -0.96 -4.56 8.57
N GLU A 52 -0.01 -4.95 9.42
CA GLU A 52 0.00 -4.59 10.85
C GLU A 52 0.13 -3.07 11.05
N SER A 53 1.01 -2.40 10.31
CA SER A 53 1.22 -0.94 10.43
C SER A 53 0.01 -0.13 9.98
N LEU A 54 -0.72 -0.63 8.98
CA LEU A 54 -1.90 0.04 8.41
C LEU A 54 -3.20 -0.34 9.13
N ASP A 55 -3.16 -1.21 10.14
CA ASP A 55 -4.33 -1.80 10.80
C ASP A 55 -5.32 -2.37 9.78
N MET A 56 -4.80 -3.17 8.84
CA MET A 56 -5.53 -3.75 7.71
C MET A 56 -5.30 -5.27 7.67
N PRO A 57 -6.32 -6.10 7.34
CA PRO A 57 -6.10 -7.52 7.07
C PRO A 57 -5.09 -7.74 5.93
N LEU A 58 -4.21 -8.71 6.08
CA LEU A 58 -3.18 -9.01 5.07
C LEU A 58 -3.79 -9.30 3.69
N LEU A 59 -4.89 -10.04 3.63
CA LEU A 59 -5.57 -10.36 2.37
C LEU A 59 -6.08 -9.08 1.68
N ASP A 60 -6.77 -8.21 2.43
CA ASP A 60 -7.26 -6.93 1.91
C ASP A 60 -6.11 -6.06 1.40
N LEU A 61 -4.97 -6.03 2.10
CA LEU A 61 -3.78 -5.30 1.66
C LEU A 61 -3.22 -5.87 0.35
N ILE A 62 -3.10 -7.19 0.24
CA ILE A 62 -2.58 -7.84 -0.97
C ILE A 62 -3.46 -7.49 -2.17
N GLU A 63 -4.78 -7.61 -2.02
CA GLU A 63 -5.71 -7.25 -3.09
C GLU A 63 -5.60 -5.76 -3.48
N ALA A 64 -5.60 -4.87 -2.48
CA ALA A 64 -5.49 -3.43 -2.70
C ALA A 64 -4.16 -3.06 -3.38
N PHE A 65 -3.08 -3.73 -2.98
CA PHE A 65 -1.75 -3.53 -3.50
C PHE A 65 -1.65 -3.94 -4.97
N GLU A 66 -2.10 -5.14 -5.33
CA GLU A 66 -2.06 -5.62 -6.71
C GLU A 66 -2.99 -4.82 -7.63
N GLU A 67 -4.14 -4.38 -7.13
CA GLU A 67 -5.02 -3.47 -7.85
C GLU A 67 -4.35 -2.12 -8.14
N ARG A 68 -3.75 -1.51 -7.11
CA ARG A 68 -3.03 -0.23 -7.27
C ARG A 68 -1.82 -0.35 -8.19
N ARG A 69 -1.07 -1.45 -8.09
CA ARG A 69 0.04 -1.78 -8.97
C ARG A 69 -0.42 -1.91 -10.42
N SER A 70 -1.50 -2.64 -10.65
CA SER A 70 -2.08 -2.82 -11.99
C SER A 70 -2.49 -1.48 -12.62
N ARG A 71 -3.17 -0.61 -11.86
CA ARG A 71 -3.54 0.75 -12.30
C ARG A 71 -2.31 1.59 -12.66
N THR A 72 -1.26 1.52 -11.85
CA THR A 72 -0.01 2.29 -12.05
C THR A 72 0.73 1.84 -13.31
N ILE A 73 0.81 0.53 -13.54
CA ILE A 73 1.46 -0.04 -14.73
C ILE A 73 0.63 0.24 -15.98
N ALA A 74 -0.69 0.10 -15.91
CA ALA A 74 -1.60 0.40 -17.03
C ALA A 74 -1.51 1.86 -17.47
N GLY A 75 -1.52 2.81 -16.52
CA GLY A 75 -1.38 4.24 -16.82
C GLY A 75 -0.06 4.60 -17.52
N ARG A 76 0.99 3.79 -17.36
CA ARG A 76 2.28 3.96 -18.07
C ARG A 76 2.29 3.41 -19.49
N LYS A 77 1.43 2.45 -19.83
CA LYS A 77 1.34 1.89 -21.20
C LYS A 77 0.56 2.80 -22.15
N SER A 78 -0.21 3.74 -21.62
CA SER A 78 -1.04 4.67 -22.39
C SER A 78 -0.40 6.05 -22.61
N ALA A 79 0.84 6.24 -22.13
CA ALA A 79 1.62 7.48 -22.27
C ALA A 79 2.86 7.21 -23.14
#